data_AF-A0A937BEM8-F1
#
_entry.id   AF-A0A937BEM8-F1
#
_cell.length_a   1.000
_cell.length_b   1.000
_cell.length_c   1.000
_cell.angle_alpha   90.00
_cell.angle_beta   90.00
_cell.angle_gamma   90.00
#
_symmetry.space_group_name_H-M   'P 1'
#
loop_
_entity.id
_entity.type
_entity.pdbx_description
1 polymer ?
#
loop_
_entity_poly.entity_id
_entity_poly.type
_entity_poly.pdbx_seq_one_letter_code
_entity_poly.pdbx_strand_id
1 'polypeptide(L)'
;MGIALFLGYSFRPSPVPAAYTYRQFSTIESVVPGGLGRSRVITSDQSDQMVEKDLLNFYSMTGINFKNVANNDRLIVETINQYVTEGWELHTVSTGVNSASEGSGSTGIFITRYLFRKPL
;
A
#
# COMPACT_ATOMS: atom_id res chain seq x y z
N MET A 1 -41.42 -34.33 -30.07
CA MET A 1 -40.27 -33.41 -30.19
C MET A 1 -40.48 -32.29 -29.19
N GLY A 2 -39.89 -32.35 -27.98
CA GLY A 2 -40.16 -31.33 -26.96
C GLY A 2 -39.75 -31.61 -25.50
N ILE A 3 -39.11 -32.75 -25.19
CA ILE A 3 -38.75 -33.11 -23.80
C ILE A 3 -37.23 -33.13 -23.56
N ALA A 4 -36.41 -33.09 -24.61
CA ALA A 4 -34.95 -33.25 -24.49
C ALA A 4 -34.16 -31.97 -24.09
N LEU A 5 -34.81 -30.81 -23.91
CA LEU A 5 -34.09 -29.53 -23.79
C LEU A 5 -33.98 -28.95 -22.36
N PHE A 6 -34.58 -29.58 -21.35
CA PHE A 6 -34.60 -29.01 -19.98
C PHE A 6 -33.59 -29.62 -18.99
N LEU A 7 -32.85 -30.67 -19.35
CA LEU A 7 -31.92 -31.36 -18.43
C LEU A 7 -30.49 -30.77 -18.39
N GLY A 8 -30.16 -29.80 -19.24
CA GLY A 8 -28.79 -29.27 -19.34
C GLY A 8 -28.46 -28.08 -18.42
N TYR A 9 -29.43 -27.50 -17.71
CA TYR A 9 -29.24 -26.23 -17.00
C TYR A 9 -28.91 -26.32 -15.51
N SER A 10 -28.88 -27.52 -14.91
CA SER A 10 -29.02 -27.64 -13.44
C SER A 10 -27.74 -27.84 -12.63
N PHE A 11 -26.54 -27.76 -13.20
CA PHE A 11 -25.32 -27.78 -12.38
C PHE A 11 -24.31 -26.75 -12.86
N ARG A 12 -24.39 -25.54 -12.30
CA ARG A 12 -23.23 -24.65 -12.20
C ARG A 12 -22.62 -24.91 -10.83
N PRO A 13 -21.43 -25.53 -10.71
CA PRO A 13 -20.76 -25.61 -9.42
C PRO A 13 -20.65 -24.19 -8.86
N SER A 14 -21.05 -23.99 -7.60
CA SER A 14 -20.82 -22.71 -6.94
C SER A 14 -19.33 -22.45 -6.95
N PRO A 15 -18.85 -21.32 -7.49
CA PRO A 15 -17.42 -21.04 -7.51
C PRO A 15 -16.92 -21.06 -6.07
N VAL A 16 -15.99 -21.98 -5.78
CA VAL A 16 -15.30 -22.00 -4.49
C VAL A 16 -14.52 -20.69 -4.38
N PRO A 17 -14.68 -19.91 -3.30
CA PRO A 17 -13.89 -18.69 -3.12
C PRO A 17 -12.40 -19.05 -3.19
N ALA A 18 -11.66 -18.36 -4.06
CA ALA A 18 -10.22 -18.54 -4.12
C ALA A 18 -9.61 -18.15 -2.77
N ALA A 19 -8.71 -18.98 -2.26
CA ALA A 19 -7.92 -18.64 -1.09
C ALA A 19 -6.75 -17.73 -1.51
N TYR A 20 -6.38 -16.78 -0.66
CA TYR A 20 -5.34 -15.79 -0.96
C TYR A 20 -4.33 -15.71 0.19
N THR A 21 -3.06 -15.52 -0.16
CA THR A 21 -2.07 -14.95 0.75
C THR A 21 -1.97 -13.44 0.55
N TYR A 22 -1.53 -12.74 1.60
CA TYR A 22 -1.47 -11.28 1.64
C TYR A 22 -0.07 -10.80 2.00
N ARG A 23 0.30 -9.67 1.40
CA ARG A 23 1.48 -8.90 1.73
C ARG A 23 1.10 -7.43 1.73
N GLN A 24 1.71 -6.64 2.60
CA GLN A 24 1.50 -5.21 2.67
C GLN A 24 2.85 -4.50 2.60
N PHE A 25 2.93 -3.42 1.84
CA PHE A 25 3.95 -2.40 2.11
C PHE A 25 3.24 -1.10 2.50
N SER A 26 3.88 -0.32 3.37
CA SER A 26 3.35 0.91 3.92
C SER A 26 4.39 2.02 3.80
N THR A 27 3.97 3.18 3.32
CA THR A 27 4.79 4.40 3.38
C THR A 27 4.40 5.18 4.63
N ILE A 28 5.38 5.55 5.43
CA ILE A 28 5.22 6.41 6.59
C ILE A 28 5.99 7.69 6.29
N GLU A 29 5.26 8.79 6.18
CA GLU A 29 5.81 10.07 5.76
C GLU A 29 5.60 11.10 6.86
N SER A 30 6.72 11.55 7.43
CA SER A 30 6.73 12.46 8.55
C SER A 30 6.73 13.91 8.06
N VAL A 31 5.81 14.70 8.60
CA VAL A 31 5.73 16.15 8.41
C VAL A 31 6.17 16.81 9.70
N VAL A 32 7.47 17.07 9.79
CA VAL A 32 8.10 17.77 10.91
C VAL A 32 8.66 19.10 10.40
N PRO A 33 8.39 20.22 11.08
CA PRO A 33 8.98 21.51 10.75
C PRO A 33 10.51 21.43 10.59
N GLY A 34 11.04 22.11 9.59
CA GLY A 34 12.47 22.11 9.29
C GLY A 34 13.04 20.81 8.70
N GLY A 35 12.19 19.81 8.43
CA GLY A 35 12.60 18.60 7.71
C GLY A 35 13.32 17.55 8.55
N LEU A 36 13.21 17.63 9.88
CA LEU A 36 13.87 16.69 10.81
C LEU A 36 13.19 15.31 10.91
N GLY A 37 12.05 15.13 10.24
CA GLY A 37 11.29 13.88 10.23
C GLY A 37 12.01 12.77 9.46
N ARG A 38 11.81 11.51 9.90
CA ARG A 38 12.30 10.33 9.18
C ARG A 38 11.12 9.60 8.56
N SER A 39 11.07 9.57 7.24
CA SER A 39 10.07 8.84 6.48
C SER A 39 10.62 7.47 6.08
N ARG A 40 9.78 6.42 6.06
CA ARG A 40 10.22 5.04 5.81
C ARG A 40 9.17 4.23 5.06
N VAL A 41 9.62 3.23 4.31
CA VAL A 41 8.79 2.13 3.81
C VAL A 41 8.93 0.94 4.75
N ILE A 42 7.80 0.36 5.14
CA ILE A 42 7.71 -0.86 5.95
C ILE A 42 6.95 -1.91 5.15
N THR A 43 7.53 -3.09 5.04
CA THR A 43 6.92 -4.25 4.39
C THR A 43 6.58 -5.31 5.43
N SER A 44 5.44 -5.94 5.23
CA SER A 44 4.75 -6.80 6.17
C SER A 44 4.19 -8.00 5.43
N ASP A 45 4.59 -9.22 5.77
CA ASP A 45 3.94 -10.43 5.29
C ASP A 45 3.60 -11.41 6.43
N GLN A 46 3.16 -12.63 6.09
CA GLN A 46 2.75 -13.62 7.09
C GLN A 46 3.88 -14.06 8.03
N SER A 47 5.14 -13.88 7.63
CA SER A 47 6.29 -14.43 8.34
C SER A 47 7.18 -13.36 8.96
N ASP A 48 7.23 -12.15 8.38
CA ASP A 48 8.16 -11.13 8.84
C ASP A 48 7.68 -9.68 8.63
N GLN A 49 8.35 -8.76 9.32
CA GLN A 49 8.20 -7.30 9.17
C GLN A 49 9.58 -6.70 8.89
N MET A 50 9.75 -6.07 7.73
CA MET A 50 11.02 -5.51 7.30
C MET A 50 10.91 -4.00 7.05
N VAL A 51 11.91 -3.24 7.52
CA VAL A 51 12.09 -1.84 7.12
C VAL A 51 12.93 -1.82 5.86
N GLU A 52 12.29 -1.52 4.73
CA GLU A 52 12.86 -1.82 3.41
C GLU A 52 13.68 -0.65 2.84
N LYS A 53 13.17 0.59 2.98
CA LYS A 53 13.83 1.76 2.38
C LYS A 53 13.48 3.05 3.11
N ASP A 54 14.45 3.95 3.21
CA ASP A 54 14.22 5.30 3.72
C ASP A 54 13.56 6.16 2.63
N LEU A 55 12.58 6.98 3.04
CA LEU A 55 11.94 7.98 2.21
C LEU A 55 12.50 9.37 2.54
N LEU A 56 12.50 10.26 1.56
CA LEU A 56 12.94 11.63 1.74
C LEU A 56 11.85 12.46 2.44
N ASN A 57 12.27 13.46 3.20
CA ASN A 57 11.37 14.38 3.91
C ASN A 57 10.61 15.30 2.93
N PHE A 58 9.33 15.58 3.23
CA PHE A 58 8.51 16.48 2.43
C PHE A 58 8.83 17.96 2.62
N TYR A 59 9.33 18.37 3.79
CA TYR A 59 9.53 19.78 4.14
C TYR A 59 10.99 20.13 4.39
N SER A 60 11.39 21.32 4.01
CA SER A 60 12.62 22.01 4.43
C SER A 60 12.26 23.27 5.22
N MET A 61 13.27 24.06 5.62
CA MET A 61 13.06 25.39 6.19
C MET A 61 12.36 26.38 5.24
N THR A 62 12.37 26.11 3.93
CA THR A 62 11.81 27.00 2.90
C THR A 62 10.47 26.53 2.35
N GLY A 63 9.90 25.45 2.90
CA GLY A 63 8.63 24.87 2.47
C GLY A 63 8.75 23.45 1.91
N ILE A 64 7.88 23.09 0.98
CA ILE A 64 7.79 21.72 0.45
C ILE A 64 8.94 21.44 -0.53
N ASN A 65 9.59 20.29 -0.39
CA ASN A 65 10.59 19.79 -1.31
C ASN A 65 9.95 18.84 -2.35
N PHE A 66 9.47 19.41 -3.46
CA PHE A 66 8.83 18.64 -4.54
C PHE A 66 9.74 17.60 -5.21
N LYS A 67 11.07 17.80 -5.18
CA LYS A 67 12.01 16.79 -5.70
C LYS A 67 12.02 15.55 -4.81
N ASN A 68 11.97 15.74 -3.48
CA ASN A 68 11.86 14.64 -2.54
C ASN A 68 10.55 13.88 -2.73
N VAL A 69 9.43 14.60 -2.89
CA VAL A 69 8.12 14.00 -3.19
C VAL A 69 8.19 13.14 -4.46
N ALA A 70 8.66 13.70 -5.58
CA ALA A 70 8.76 12.97 -6.84
C ALA A 70 9.70 11.74 -6.76
N ASN A 71 10.75 11.80 -5.95
CA ASN A 71 11.64 10.66 -5.71
C ASN A 71 10.98 9.57 -4.86
N ASN A 72 10.21 9.95 -3.83
CA ASN A 72 9.41 9.01 -3.04
C ASN A 72 8.35 8.35 -3.92
N ASP A 73 7.65 9.11 -4.76
CA ASP A 73 6.62 8.59 -5.67
C ASP A 73 7.21 7.55 -6.64
N ARG A 74 8.39 7.83 -7.20
CA ARG A 74 9.10 6.87 -8.06
C ARG A 74 9.36 5.55 -7.34
N LEU A 75 9.84 5.62 -6.10
CA LEU A 75 10.13 4.46 -5.27
C LEU A 75 8.87 3.63 -4.98
N ILE A 76 7.76 4.30 -4.65
CA ILE A 76 6.47 3.64 -4.42
C ILE A 76 6.02 2.91 -5.69
N VAL A 77 6.10 3.56 -6.85
CA VAL A 77 5.75 2.95 -8.14
C VAL A 77 6.66 1.77 -8.47
N GLU A 78 7.97 1.89 -8.23
CA GLU A 78 8.94 0.81 -8.40
C GLU A 78 8.57 -0.41 -7.54
N THR A 79 8.24 -0.22 -6.26
CA THR A 79 7.81 -1.30 -5.36
C THR A 79 6.51 -1.95 -5.81
N ILE A 80 5.51 -1.17 -6.23
CA ILE A 80 4.25 -1.71 -6.77
C ILE A 80 4.53 -2.56 -8.01
N ASN A 81 5.32 -2.04 -8.95
CA ASN A 81 5.66 -2.75 -10.18
C ASN A 81 6.45 -4.04 -9.90
N GLN A 82 7.35 -4.01 -8.93
CA GLN A 82 8.08 -5.19 -8.49
C GLN A 82 7.11 -6.28 -8.01
N TYR A 83 6.20 -5.95 -7.07
CA TYR A 83 5.25 -6.93 -6.54
C TYR A 83 4.29 -7.45 -7.61
N VAL A 84 3.85 -6.59 -8.53
CA VAL A 84 3.04 -7.01 -9.68
C VAL A 84 3.81 -7.98 -10.58
N THR A 85 5.10 -7.73 -10.83
CA THR A 85 5.97 -8.62 -11.61
C THR A 85 6.18 -9.96 -10.90
N GLU A 86 6.19 -9.98 -9.57
CA GLU A 86 6.23 -11.20 -8.74
C GLU A 86 4.88 -11.94 -8.67
N GLY A 87 3.85 -11.42 -9.34
CA GLY A 87 2.52 -12.03 -9.46
C GLY A 87 1.57 -11.66 -8.32
N TRP A 88 1.83 -10.59 -7.58
CA TRP A 88 0.89 -10.04 -6.61
C TRP A 88 -0.07 -9.04 -7.28
N GLU A 89 -1.34 -9.08 -6.88
CA GLU A 89 -2.35 -8.10 -7.28
C GLU A 89 -2.44 -7.01 -6.20
N LEU A 90 -2.34 -5.73 -6.59
CA LEU A 90 -2.70 -4.63 -5.70
C LEU A 90 -4.20 -4.69 -5.43
N HIS A 91 -4.57 -5.05 -4.20
CA HIS A 91 -5.97 -5.26 -3.83
C HIS A 91 -6.61 -4.00 -3.23
N THR A 92 -5.92 -3.32 -2.32
CA THR A 92 -6.48 -2.18 -1.59
C THR A 92 -5.39 -1.18 -1.25
N VAL A 93 -5.73 0.11 -1.36
CA VAL A 93 -4.90 1.21 -0.85
C VAL A 93 -5.71 1.92 0.22
N SER A 94 -5.12 2.08 1.41
CA SER A 94 -5.73 2.81 2.52
C SER A 94 -4.78 3.88 3.05
N THR A 95 -5.31 5.06 3.34
CA THR A 95 -4.53 6.20 3.85
C THR A 95 -4.97 6.56 5.26
N GLY A 96 -4.07 7.15 6.03
CA GLY A 96 -4.34 7.68 7.36
C GLY A 96 -3.46 8.89 7.64
N VAL A 97 -3.99 9.82 8.41
CA VAL A 97 -3.27 11.02 8.85
C VAL A 97 -3.43 11.15 10.35
N ASN A 98 -2.33 11.41 11.04
CA ASN A 98 -2.33 11.77 12.46
C ASN A 98 -1.51 13.05 12.63
N SER A 99 -2.06 14.02 13.35
CA SER A 99 -1.36 15.24 13.76
C SER A 99 -1.36 15.32 15.28
N ALA A 100 -0.17 15.39 15.89
CA ALA A 100 -0.05 15.73 17.30
C ALA A 100 -0.32 17.24 17.44
N SER A 101 -1.52 17.58 17.89
CA SER A 101 -1.97 18.96 18.09
C SER A 101 -1.84 19.34 19.57
N GLU A 102 -0.63 19.60 20.04
CA GLU A 102 -0.39 20.35 21.29
C GLU A 102 0.86 21.24 21.14
N GLY A 103 0.69 22.57 21.14
CA GLY A 103 1.79 23.55 21.15
C GLY A 103 2.33 24.05 19.79
N SER A 104 3.39 24.87 19.83
CA SER A 104 3.94 25.68 18.71
C SER A 104 4.76 24.89 17.66
N GLY A 105 4.49 23.59 17.50
CA GLY A 105 5.23 22.72 16.58
C GLY A 105 4.38 21.56 16.10
N SER A 106 3.44 21.82 15.19
CA SER A 106 2.57 20.78 14.64
C SER A 106 3.39 19.73 13.90
N THR A 107 3.45 18.51 14.43
CA THR A 107 4.04 17.35 13.75
C THR A 107 2.91 16.49 13.21
N GLY A 108 3.05 16.04 11.96
CA GLY A 108 2.12 15.15 11.29
C GLY A 108 2.78 13.86 10.83
N ILE A 109 2.00 12.80 10.73
CA ILE A 109 2.36 11.55 10.07
C ILE A 109 1.28 11.23 9.06
N PHE A 110 1.71 11.01 7.82
CA PHE A 110 0.90 10.41 6.76
C PHE A 110 1.31 8.95 6.65
N ILE A 111 0.33 8.05 6.61
CA ILE A 111 0.56 6.63 6.36
C ILE A 111 -0.30 6.18 5.19
N THR A 112 0.31 5.55 4.20
CA THR A 112 -0.41 4.85 3.12
C THR A 112 -0.05 3.39 3.17
N ARG A 113 -1.05 2.51 3.19
CA ARG A 113 -0.90 1.06 3.19
C ARG A 113 -1.40 0.50 1.88
N TYR A 114 -0.54 -0.24 1.20
CA TYR A 114 -0.81 -0.93 -0.05
C TYR A 114 -0.91 -2.42 0.25
N LEU A 115 -2.13 -2.94 0.26
CA LEU A 115 -2.40 -4.35 0.49
C LEU A 115 -2.42 -5.09 -0.84
N PHE A 116 -1.56 -6.10 -0.95
CA PHE A 116 -1.47 -7.01 -2.07
C PHE A 116 -2.01 -8.37 -1.70
N ARG A 117 -2.55 -9.07 -2.69
CA ARG A 117 -2.98 -10.45 -2.56
C ARG A 117 -2.47 -11.30 -3.72
N LYS A 118 -2.28 -12.59 -3.46
CA LYS A 118 -1.94 -13.58 -4.47
C LYS A 118 -2.73 -14.85 -4.18
N PRO A 119 -3.32 -15.52 -5.19
CA PRO A 119 -3.97 -16.81 -4.98
C PRO A 119 -3.01 -17.81 -4.31
N LEU A 120 -3.52 -18.60 -3.36
CA LEU A 120 -2.78 -19.72 -2.77
C LEU A 120 -2.57 -20.85 -3.78
#